data_AF-A0A512ATZ9-F1
#
_entry.id   AF-A0A512ATZ9-F1
#
_cell.length_a   1.000
_cell.length_b   1.000
_cell.length_c   1.000
_cell.angle_alpha   90.00
_cell.angle_beta   90.00
_cell.angle_gamma   90.00
#
_symmetry.space_group_name_H-M   'P 1'
#
loop_
_entity.id
_entity.type
_entity.pdbx_description
1 polymer ?
#
loop_
_entity_poly.entity_id
_entity_poly.type
_entity_poly.pdbx_seq_one_letter_code
_entity_poly.pdbx_strand_id
1 'polypeptide(L)'
;MRDISEYIYGEDYAERNKAFEEEMSRIEDRHAEFFKSRQPVNETEEHDRLHHHYALRTASGQVSFTFNQGSDLPEDIRQECKEAFHRIWKYE
;
A
#
# COMPACT_ATOMS: atom_id res chain seq x y z
N MET A 1 -19.76 -5.59 -8.46
CA MET A 1 -19.86 -4.15 -8.13
C MET A 1 -18.74 -3.50 -8.93
N ARG A 2 -19.04 -2.60 -9.88
CA ARG A 2 -17.99 -1.95 -10.67
C ARG A 2 -17.31 -0.91 -9.80
N ASP A 3 -15.98 -0.93 -9.79
CA ASP A 3 -15.17 -0.12 -8.92
C ASP A 3 -15.23 1.34 -9.39
N ILE A 4 -15.53 2.28 -8.49
CA ILE A 4 -15.70 3.71 -8.82
C ILE A 4 -14.38 4.27 -9.40
N SER A 5 -13.26 3.63 -9.07
CA SER A 5 -11.94 3.91 -9.59
C SER A 5 -11.79 3.63 -11.09
N GLU A 6 -12.36 2.54 -11.62
CA GLU A 6 -12.34 2.20 -13.06
C GLU A 6 -13.04 3.29 -13.89
N TYR A 7 -14.13 3.84 -13.37
CA TYR A 7 -14.95 4.83 -14.07
C TYR A 7 -14.29 6.22 -14.13
N ILE A 8 -13.47 6.56 -13.13
CA ILE A 8 -12.85 7.89 -13.01
C ILE A 8 -11.43 7.91 -13.59
N TYR A 9 -10.67 6.82 -13.45
CA TYR A 9 -9.23 6.78 -13.78
C TYR A 9 -8.88 5.77 -14.88
N GLY A 10 -9.83 4.94 -15.32
CA GLY A 10 -9.66 3.94 -16.40
C GLY A 10 -9.23 2.56 -15.90
N GLU A 11 -9.35 1.55 -16.78
CA GLU A 11 -9.02 0.14 -16.48
C GLU A 11 -7.56 -0.05 -16.04
N ASP A 12 -6.61 0.69 -16.63
CA ASP A 12 -5.17 0.63 -16.29
C ASP A 12 -4.89 1.04 -14.83
N TYR A 13 -5.68 1.96 -14.27
CA TYR A 13 -5.56 2.34 -12.86
C TYR A 13 -6.00 1.21 -11.93
N ALA A 14 -7.16 0.60 -12.20
CA ALA A 14 -7.71 -0.44 -11.35
C ALA A 14 -6.83 -1.70 -11.35
N GLU A 15 -6.31 -2.09 -12.51
CA GLU A 15 -5.38 -3.22 -12.64
C GLU A 15 -4.08 -2.97 -11.85
N ARG A 16 -3.50 -1.77 -11.97
CA ARG A 16 -2.27 -1.41 -11.23
C ARG A 16 -2.53 -1.27 -9.73
N ASN A 17 -3.65 -0.70 -9.32
CA ASN A 17 -4.01 -0.60 -7.91
C ASN A 17 -4.17 -1.98 -7.29
N LYS A 18 -4.85 -2.90 -7.96
CA LYS A 18 -4.97 -4.29 -7.53
C LYS A 18 -3.60 -4.97 -7.43
N ALA A 19 -2.75 -4.82 -8.45
CA ALA A 19 -1.40 -5.37 -8.42
C ALA A 19 -0.57 -4.80 -7.26
N PHE A 20 -0.77 -3.52 -6.93
CA PHE A 20 -0.11 -2.87 -5.82
C PHE A 20 -0.60 -3.41 -4.48
N GLU A 21 -1.91 -3.56 -4.28
CA GLU A 21 -2.50 -4.16 -3.08
C GLU A 21 -2.01 -5.60 -2.85
N GLU A 22 -1.98 -6.41 -3.92
CA GLU A 22 -1.44 -7.79 -3.85
C GLU A 22 0.03 -7.80 -3.43
N GLU A 23 0.84 -6.87 -3.94
CA GLU A 23 2.26 -6.80 -3.58
C GLU A 23 2.47 -6.28 -2.15
N MET A 24 1.67 -5.31 -1.70
CA MET A 24 1.68 -4.86 -0.29
C MET A 24 1.32 -6.01 0.65
N SER A 25 0.32 -6.84 0.31
CA SER A 25 -0.01 -8.03 1.10
C SER A 25 1.17 -9.01 1.19
N ARG A 26 1.91 -9.22 0.10
CA ARG A 26 3.10 -10.07 0.12
C ARG A 26 4.23 -9.49 0.97
N ILE A 27 4.40 -8.17 0.99
CA ILE A 27 5.36 -7.50 1.88
C ILE A 27 4.94 -7.70 3.35
N GLU A 28 3.65 -7.51 3.66
CA GLU A 28 3.09 -7.78 5.00
C GLU A 28 3.35 -9.23 5.42
N ASP A 29 3.13 -10.20 4.54
CA ASP A 29 3.37 -11.63 4.82
C ASP A 29 4.87 -11.94 5.06
N ARG A 30 5.78 -11.34 4.27
CA ARG A 30 7.23 -11.49 4.47
C ARG A 30 7.69 -10.95 5.82
N HIS A 31 7.02 -9.91 6.30
CA HIS A 31 7.30 -9.23 7.57
C HIS A 31 6.25 -9.54 8.63
N ALA A 32 5.57 -10.69 8.54
CA ALA A 32 4.44 -11.01 9.41
C ALA A 32 4.81 -11.00 10.90
N GLU A 33 6.04 -11.37 11.26
CA GLU A 33 6.51 -11.32 12.66
C GLU A 33 6.53 -9.89 13.21
N PHE A 34 6.95 -8.92 12.41
CA PHE A 34 6.93 -7.51 12.79
C PHE A 34 5.51 -7.04 13.07
N PHE A 35 4.59 -7.27 12.12
CA PHE A 35 3.19 -6.82 12.24
C PHE A 35 2.45 -7.52 13.38
N LYS A 36 2.59 -8.85 13.52
CA LYS A 36 1.95 -9.64 14.60
C LYS A 36 2.44 -9.28 16.00
N SER A 37 3.63 -8.70 16.13
CA SER A 37 4.17 -8.25 17.42
C SER A 37 3.60 -6.91 17.89
N ARG A 38 2.88 -6.19 17.03
CA ARG A 38 2.41 -4.83 17.26
C ARG A 38 0.92 -4.80 17.59
N GLN A 39 0.53 -3.80 18.37
CA GLN A 39 -0.87 -3.56 18.66
C GLN A 39 -1.62 -3.13 17.39
N PRO A 40 -2.86 -3.59 17.21
CA PRO A 40 -3.68 -3.17 16.08
C PRO A 40 -3.97 -1.67 16.16
N VAL A 41 -3.96 -1.00 15.00
CA VAL A 41 -4.37 0.41 14.89
C VAL A 41 -5.89 0.55 14.96
N ASN A 42 -6.63 -0.49 14.55
CA ASN A 42 -8.08 -0.55 14.58
C ASN A 42 -8.55 -1.68 15.50
N GLU A 43 -9.52 -1.42 16.36
CA GLU A 43 -10.04 -2.39 17.35
C GLU A 43 -10.61 -3.68 16.72
N THR A 44 -10.90 -3.66 15.42
CA THR A 44 -11.40 -4.83 14.68
C THR A 44 -10.30 -5.79 14.20
N GLU A 45 -9.04 -5.41 14.32
CA GLU A 45 -7.91 -6.20 13.85
C GLU A 45 -7.14 -6.82 15.02
N GLU A 46 -6.52 -7.99 14.79
CA GLU A 46 -5.76 -8.69 15.83
C GLU A 46 -4.35 -8.09 16.04
N HIS A 47 -3.79 -7.49 15.00
CA HIS A 47 -2.44 -6.93 14.97
C HIS A 47 -2.36 -5.75 14.00
N ASP A 48 -1.25 -5.00 14.06
CA ASP A 48 -0.99 -3.90 13.13
C ASP A 48 -0.86 -4.42 11.69
N ARG A 49 -1.11 -3.56 10.69
CA ARG A 49 -1.12 -3.94 9.28
C ARG A 49 -0.49 -2.88 8.40
N LEU A 50 0.16 -3.31 7.32
CA LEU A 50 0.91 -2.44 6.42
C LEU A 50 0.03 -1.33 5.84
N HIS A 51 -1.23 -1.64 5.52
CA HIS A 51 -2.17 -0.69 4.93
C HIS A 51 -2.49 0.53 5.83
N HIS A 52 -2.20 0.46 7.14
CA HIS A 52 -2.34 1.59 8.06
C HIS A 52 -1.17 2.57 8.01
N HIS A 53 -0.07 2.22 7.36
CA HIS A 53 1.16 3.01 7.38
C HIS A 53 1.42 3.82 6.12
N TYR A 54 0.59 3.68 5.09
CA TYR A 54 0.76 4.40 3.82
C TYR A 54 -0.56 4.95 3.28
N ALA A 55 -0.44 5.82 2.29
CA ALA A 55 -1.54 6.30 1.50
C ALA A 55 -1.13 6.37 0.03
N LEU A 56 -2.04 5.94 -0.85
CA LEU A 56 -2.02 6.27 -2.27
C LEU A 56 -2.91 7.48 -2.51
N ARG A 57 -2.42 8.46 -3.26
CA ARG A 57 -3.18 9.62 -3.68
C ARG A 57 -3.14 9.76 -5.18
N THR A 58 -4.31 9.88 -5.78
CA THR A 58 -4.49 10.16 -7.20
C THR A 58 -4.82 11.63 -7.39
N ALA A 59 -4.03 12.33 -8.20
CA ALA A 59 -4.27 13.72 -8.55
C ALA A 59 -3.79 13.97 -9.99
N SER A 60 -4.64 14.59 -10.81
CA SER A 60 -4.30 14.99 -12.19
C SER A 60 -3.71 13.87 -13.06
N GLY A 61 -4.19 12.63 -12.90
CA GLY A 61 -3.71 11.47 -13.65
C GLY A 61 -2.38 10.89 -13.14
N GLN A 62 -1.83 11.41 -12.05
CA GLN A 62 -0.66 10.85 -11.38
C GLN A 62 -1.06 10.17 -10.08
N VAL A 63 -0.36 9.08 -9.77
CA VAL A 63 -0.48 8.38 -8.49
C VAL A 63 0.74 8.71 -7.66
N SER A 64 0.54 9.03 -6.40
CA SER A 64 1.63 9.30 -5.46
C SER A 64 1.48 8.37 -4.27
N PHE A 65 2.62 7.90 -3.79
CA PHE A 65 2.74 7.04 -2.62
C PHE A 65 3.46 7.79 -1.51
N THR A 66 2.90 7.75 -0.31
CA THR A 66 3.52 8.32 0.88
C THR A 66 3.28 7.43 2.08
N PHE A 67 4.22 7.44 3.02
CA PHE A 67 3.99 6.91 4.36
C PHE A 67 3.20 7.92 5.20
N ASN A 68 2.37 7.42 6.10
CA ASN A 68 1.60 8.24 7.03
C ASN A 68 2.55 8.89 8.05
N GLN A 69 2.17 10.08 8.53
CA GLN A 69 2.94 10.77 9.56
C GLN A 69 2.96 9.92 10.84
N GLY A 70 4.14 9.74 11.43
CA GLY A 70 4.30 8.89 12.61
C GLY A 70 4.38 7.39 12.29
N SER A 71 4.34 6.99 11.02
CA SER A 71 4.73 5.64 10.63
C SER A 71 6.15 5.37 11.13
N ASP A 72 6.29 4.26 11.82
CA ASP A 72 7.51 3.72 12.42
C ASP A 72 7.93 2.42 11.74
N LEU A 73 7.43 2.17 10.53
CA LEU A 73 7.91 1.07 9.69
C LEU A 73 9.43 1.16 9.57
N PRO A 74 10.16 0.05 9.77
CA PRO A 74 11.60 0.02 9.55
C PRO A 74 11.94 0.26 8.07
N GLU A 75 13.19 0.71 7.84
CA GLU A 75 13.62 1.24 6.55
C GLU A 75 13.58 0.21 5.43
N ASP A 76 13.85 -1.06 5.73
CA ASP A 76 13.76 -2.19 4.82
C ASP A 76 12.33 -2.38 4.29
N ILE A 77 11.33 -2.42 5.17
CA ILE A 77 9.91 -2.53 4.77
C ILE A 77 9.51 -1.32 3.93
N ARG A 78 9.94 -0.11 4.32
CA ARG A 78 9.67 1.10 3.53
C ARG A 78 10.28 1.03 2.13
N GLN A 79 11.49 0.52 2.02
CA GLN A 79 12.19 0.41 0.76
C GLN A 79 11.49 -0.59 -0.16
N GLU A 80 11.08 -1.75 0.34
CA GLU A 80 10.28 -2.72 -0.42
C GLU A 80 8.97 -2.12 -0.94
N CYS A 81 8.27 -1.32 -0.11
CA CYS A 81 7.04 -0.66 -0.53
C CYS A 81 7.28 0.37 -1.66
N LYS A 82 8.35 1.17 -1.56
CA LYS A 82 8.73 2.14 -2.61
C LYS A 82 9.10 1.44 -3.91
N GLU A 83 9.85 0.35 -3.84
CA GLU A 83 10.24 -0.44 -5.01
C GLU A 83 9.03 -1.07 -5.69
N ALA A 84 8.10 -1.63 -4.89
CA ALA A 84 6.83 -2.13 -5.40
C ALA A 84 6.03 -1.02 -6.10
N PHE A 85 5.98 0.17 -5.50
CA PHE A 85 5.31 1.34 -6.09
C PHE A 85 5.94 1.73 -7.44
N HIS A 86 7.25 1.96 -7.49
CA HIS A 86 7.94 2.36 -8.72
C HIS A 86 7.79 1.32 -9.82
N ARG A 87 7.90 0.02 -9.50
CA ARG A 87 7.76 -1.07 -10.47
C ARG A 87 6.37 -1.12 -11.10
N ILE A 88 5.32 -0.98 -10.28
CA ILE A 88 3.92 -1.12 -10.72
C ILE A 88 3.45 0.12 -11.47
N TRP A 89 3.81 1.30 -10.96
CA TRP A 89 3.38 2.57 -11.53
C TRP A 89 4.33 3.13 -12.58
N LYS A 90 5.47 2.45 -12.82
CA LYS A 90 6.51 2.80 -13.80
C LYS A 90 7.06 4.22 -13.60
N TYR A 91 7.27 4.60 -12.34
CA TYR A 91 8.02 5.81 -12.02
C TYR A 91 9.52 5.49 -12.16
N GLU A 92 10.16 6.09 -13.16
CA GLU A 92 11.62 6.06 -13.38
C GLU A 92 12.35 7.12 -12.55
#